data_AF-A0A9R0TMI7-F1
#
_entry.id   AF-A0A9R0TMI7-F1
#
_cell.length_a   1.000
_cell.length_b   1.000
_cell.length_c   1.000
_cell.angle_alpha   90.00
_cell.angle_beta   90.00
_cell.angle_gamma   90.00
#
_symmetry.space_group_name_H-M   'P 1'
#
loop_
_entity.id
_entity.type
_entity.pdbx_description
1 polymer ?
#
loop_
_entity_poly.entity_id
_entity_poly.type
_entity_poly.pdbx_seq_one_letter_code
_entity_poly.pdbx_strand_id
1 'polypeptide(L)'
;MSTVDKMLIKGIRSFDPENKNVITFFKPLTLIVGSNGAGKTTIIECLKLSCTGELPPNSRSGHTFVHDPKVAGETETKGQIKLRFKTAAGKDVVCIRSFQLTQKASKMEFKAIESVLQTINPHTGEKVCLSYRCADMDREIPALMGVSKAILENVIFVHQDESNWPLQDPSTLKKKFDDIFSATRYTKALEVIKKLHKDQAQEIKTFRLKLENLQTLKDQAYRLRDSIAQDQEKSDALKTQMEDLKTNIQAVENKILRTETSMVDLRKLQEQISTKATARSTYFTLQQQQYAALSEENEDTDEELKEWQTKFEEKIALLETKIAKLEREMNDEYAKSSLLSETINDSTREIGKLQAEADAHMSVKHERDSAIRTIFNKHNLGPVPDAPFTNDIAMNLTNRTKARLSNLEDDLQEKKKTNETQLEFLWGRYLKVNARYSEVDGQIQSKKESKIGVLRRIKDKENERDAAETELSRHNLARIDERERHLQIEVERKTIALGERDYDLIISQKRSEIYTLDHKIKALHREKDNIATDADDRVKLELKKDELEKCKKKLKKIYDEHKDKFRSVLKGRLPHEKDVKKEITQAFGL
;
A
#
# COMPACT_ATOMS: atom_id res chain seq x y z
N MET A 1 19.24 44.04 1.74
CA MET A 1 20.66 43.69 1.55
C MET A 1 21.16 43.01 2.81
N SER A 2 21.71 41.80 2.70
CA SER A 2 22.23 41.05 3.85
C SER A 2 23.52 41.68 4.35
N THR A 3 23.71 41.75 5.67
CA THR A 3 24.91 42.36 6.26
C THR A 3 25.42 41.58 7.46
N VAL A 4 26.74 41.51 7.64
CA VAL A 4 27.35 40.96 8.86
C VAL A 4 27.54 42.11 9.84
N ASP A 5 27.16 41.92 11.11
CA ASP A 5 27.17 43.01 12.10
C ASP A 5 28.22 42.78 13.21
N LYS A 6 28.23 41.59 13.82
CA LYS A 6 29.16 41.26 14.91
C LYS A 6 29.56 39.80 14.87
N MET A 7 30.80 39.50 15.22
CA MET A 7 31.28 38.12 15.40
C MET A 7 32.03 37.99 16.72
N LEU A 8 31.78 36.91 17.45
CA LEU A 8 32.56 36.50 18.61
C LEU A 8 33.33 35.23 18.25
N ILE A 9 34.63 35.21 18.55
CA ILE A 9 35.51 34.05 18.37
C ILE A 9 36.09 33.66 19.73
N LYS A 10 36.07 32.36 20.03
CA LYS A 10 36.60 31.76 21.26
C LYS A 10 37.25 30.41 20.94
N GLY A 11 38.46 30.15 21.44
CA GLY A 11 39.12 28.84 21.30
C GLY A 11 39.41 28.40 19.87
N ILE A 12 39.72 29.35 18.96
CA ILE A 12 40.05 29.09 17.55
C ILE A 12 41.45 29.61 17.24
N ARG A 13 42.37 28.74 16.80
CA ARG A 13 43.79 29.07 16.55
C ARG A 13 44.40 29.94 17.66
N SER A 14 44.83 31.16 17.37
CA SER A 14 45.43 32.10 18.32
C SER A 14 44.42 32.77 19.27
N PHE A 15 43.11 32.58 19.06
CA PHE A 15 42.08 33.08 19.97
C PHE A 15 41.92 32.13 21.15
N ASP A 16 42.31 32.64 22.30
CA ASP A 16 42.28 31.96 23.59
C ASP A 16 40.86 31.43 23.95
N PRO A 17 40.77 30.24 24.57
CA PRO A 17 39.51 29.60 24.95
C PRO A 17 38.89 30.13 26.23
N GLU A 18 39.42 31.14 26.90
CA GLU A 18 38.80 31.84 28.03
C GLU A 18 38.37 33.25 27.65
N ASN A 19 39.14 33.91 26.78
CA ASN A 19 38.86 35.27 26.33
C ASN A 19 37.77 35.36 25.26
N LYS A 20 36.81 36.27 25.45
CA LYS A 20 35.77 36.59 24.46
C LYS A 20 36.24 37.69 23.54
N ASN A 21 36.72 37.33 22.35
CA ASN A 21 37.14 38.30 21.34
C ASN A 21 35.94 38.65 20.45
N VAL A 22 35.49 39.91 20.51
CA VAL A 22 34.33 40.40 19.76
C VAL A 22 34.76 41.41 18.70
N ILE A 23 34.35 41.16 17.46
CA ILE A 23 34.61 42.00 16.29
C ILE A 23 33.29 42.60 15.84
N THR A 24 33.27 43.91 15.63
CA THR A 24 32.11 44.62 15.05
C THR A 24 32.46 45.01 13.62
N PHE A 25 31.57 44.67 12.68
CA PHE A 25 31.72 45.00 11.27
C PHE A 25 30.95 46.28 10.95
N PHE A 26 31.65 47.24 10.35
CA PHE A 26 31.14 48.55 9.98
C PHE A 26 30.86 48.62 8.48
N LYS A 27 29.93 49.52 8.12
CA LYS A 27 29.52 49.79 6.73
C LYS A 27 30.03 51.18 6.32
N PRO A 28 30.48 51.37 5.07
CA PRO A 28 30.64 50.35 4.03
C PRO A 28 31.95 49.54 4.15
N LEU A 29 32.89 49.97 4.98
CA LEU A 29 34.24 49.41 5.08
C LEU A 29 34.61 49.07 6.53
N THR A 30 35.20 47.89 6.73
CA THR A 30 35.83 47.47 7.99
C THR A 30 37.32 47.20 7.73
N LEU A 31 38.21 47.95 8.38
CA LEU A 31 39.65 47.76 8.25
C LEU A 31 40.18 46.91 9.42
N ILE A 32 40.81 45.78 9.12
CA ILE A 32 41.42 44.88 10.11
C ILE A 32 42.94 44.92 9.94
N VAL A 33 43.65 45.53 10.87
CA VAL A 33 45.13 45.65 10.89
C VAL A 33 45.74 44.94 12.09
N GLY A 34 47.00 44.55 11.98
CA GLY A 34 47.74 43.85 13.03
C GLY A 34 49.02 43.22 12.49
N SER A 35 49.92 42.82 13.38
CA SER A 35 51.16 42.12 13.02
C SER A 35 50.87 40.75 12.36
N ASN A 36 51.89 40.17 11.72
CA ASN A 36 51.81 38.81 11.21
C ASN A 36 51.60 37.84 12.38
N GLY A 37 50.70 36.87 12.23
CA GLY A 37 50.31 35.97 13.32
C GLY A 37 49.25 36.51 14.28
N ALA A 38 48.81 37.77 14.17
CA ALA A 38 47.77 38.35 15.04
C ALA A 38 46.35 37.77 14.83
N GLY A 39 46.17 36.77 13.97
CA GLY A 39 44.87 36.13 13.74
C GLY A 39 43.96 36.80 12.70
N LYS A 40 44.49 37.73 11.87
CA LYS A 40 43.71 38.41 10.81
C LYS A 40 43.04 37.43 9.84
N THR A 41 43.81 36.49 9.29
CA THR A 41 43.30 35.46 8.38
C THR A 41 42.28 34.55 9.07
N THR A 42 42.52 34.22 10.35
CA THR A 42 41.59 33.45 11.19
C THR A 42 40.21 34.10 11.31
N ILE A 43 40.13 35.43 11.32
CA ILE A 43 38.84 36.15 11.33
C ILE A 43 38.04 35.84 10.05
N ILE A 44 38.68 35.85 8.89
CA ILE A 44 38.04 35.55 7.61
C ILE A 44 37.67 34.06 7.52
N GLU A 45 38.54 33.18 8.01
CA GLU A 45 38.25 31.75 8.15
C GLU A 45 37.01 31.49 9.01
N CYS A 46 36.88 32.19 10.14
CA CYS A 46 35.70 32.09 11.01
C CYS A 46 34.42 32.57 10.32
N LEU A 47 34.50 33.61 9.48
CA LEU A 47 33.38 34.07 8.66
C LEU A 47 33.00 33.02 7.61
N LYS A 48 33.98 32.48 6.88
CA LYS A 48 33.78 31.40 5.89
C LYS A 48 33.08 30.21 6.54
N LEU A 49 33.65 29.67 7.62
CA LEU A 49 33.13 28.50 8.32
C LEU A 49 31.74 28.74 8.91
N SER A 50 31.48 29.93 9.46
CA SER A 50 30.16 30.27 9.99
C SER A 50 29.09 30.25 8.91
N CYS A 51 29.42 30.71 7.70
CA CYS A 51 28.46 30.87 6.61
C CYS A 51 28.30 29.62 5.74
N THR A 52 29.37 28.84 5.52
CA THR A 52 29.38 27.73 4.55
C THR A 52 29.57 26.35 5.18
N GLY A 53 30.02 26.29 6.44
CA GLY A 53 30.40 25.04 7.11
C GLY A 53 31.74 24.45 6.68
N GLU A 54 32.44 25.09 5.73
CA GLU A 54 33.72 24.61 5.21
C GLU A 54 34.88 25.03 6.11
N LEU A 55 35.73 24.05 6.47
CA LEU A 55 36.96 24.31 7.22
C LEU A 55 38.00 24.99 6.32
N PRO A 56 38.92 25.79 6.89
CA PRO A 56 40.01 26.38 6.12
C PRO A 56 40.91 25.32 5.48
N PRO A 57 41.53 25.61 4.33
CA PRO A 57 42.52 24.71 3.74
C PRO A 57 43.65 24.44 4.74
N ASN A 58 44.28 23.27 4.63
CA ASN A 58 45.36 22.83 5.52
C ASN A 58 44.99 22.64 7.00
N SER A 59 43.70 22.57 7.34
CA SER A 59 43.23 22.40 8.73
C SER A 59 43.37 20.98 9.32
N ARG A 60 43.98 20.02 8.60
CA ARG A 60 44.10 18.59 8.97
C ARG A 60 42.81 18.04 9.62
N SER A 61 41.67 18.08 8.91
CA SER A 61 40.37 17.63 9.44
C SER A 61 39.90 18.37 10.72
N GLY A 62 40.28 19.65 10.87
CA GLY A 62 39.83 20.53 11.97
C GLY A 62 40.79 20.60 13.16
N HIS A 63 41.82 19.74 13.22
CA HIS A 63 42.76 19.69 14.35
C HIS A 63 43.56 20.98 14.55
N THR A 64 43.96 21.66 13.47
CA THR A 64 44.77 22.89 13.55
C THR A 64 43.90 24.16 13.54
N PHE A 65 42.57 24.00 13.53
CA PHE A 65 41.62 25.10 13.54
C PHE A 65 41.18 25.47 14.96
N VAL A 66 40.87 24.48 15.80
CA VAL A 66 40.60 24.71 17.24
C VAL A 66 41.93 24.96 17.96
N HIS A 67 41.91 25.82 18.98
CA HIS A 67 43.10 26.07 19.82
C HIS A 67 43.63 24.75 20.40
N ASP A 68 44.94 24.53 20.34
CA ASP A 68 45.56 23.25 20.73
C ASP A 68 45.55 23.10 22.27
N PRO A 69 44.91 22.06 22.84
CA PRO A 69 44.86 21.82 24.28
C PRO A 69 46.25 21.74 24.94
N LYS A 70 47.27 21.31 24.18
CA LYS A 70 48.65 21.20 24.67
C LYS A 70 49.26 22.54 25.05
N VAL A 71 48.82 23.64 24.42
CA VAL A 71 49.35 24.98 24.68
C VAL A 71 48.89 25.49 26.05
N ALA A 72 47.68 25.12 26.47
CA ALA A 72 47.11 25.46 27.77
C ALA A 72 47.36 24.40 28.86
N GLY A 73 47.90 23.23 28.50
CA GLY A 73 48.09 22.10 29.42
C GLY A 73 46.78 21.37 29.77
N GLU A 74 45.74 21.53 28.98
CA GLU A 74 44.41 20.94 29.19
C GLU A 74 44.21 19.66 28.36
N THR A 75 43.28 18.80 28.78
CA THR A 75 42.94 17.56 28.05
C THR A 75 41.95 17.80 26.91
N GLU A 76 41.24 18.92 26.92
CA GLU A 76 40.23 19.29 25.94
C GLU A 76 40.15 20.81 25.80
N THR A 77 39.95 21.29 24.57
CA THR A 77 39.66 22.70 24.31
C THR A 77 38.37 22.84 23.49
N LYS A 78 37.54 23.82 23.88
CA LYS A 78 36.26 24.11 23.20
C LYS A 78 36.39 25.40 22.39
N GLY A 79 36.10 25.28 21.10
CA GLY A 79 36.01 26.39 20.17
C GLY A 79 34.56 26.82 19.97
N GLN A 80 34.30 28.12 19.86
CA GLN A 80 32.99 28.64 19.50
C GLN A 80 33.10 29.88 18.62
N ILE A 81 32.30 29.92 17.57
CA ILE A 81 32.13 31.08 16.70
C ILE A 81 30.67 31.50 16.75
N LYS A 82 30.40 32.76 17.06
CA LYS A 82 29.06 33.33 17.12
C LYS A 82 28.97 34.53 16.19
N LEU A 83 28.31 34.34 15.05
CA LEU A 83 28.15 35.32 13.99
C LEU A 83 26.74 35.90 14.02
N ARG A 84 26.61 37.22 14.17
CA ARG A 84 25.38 37.97 13.97
C ARG A 84 25.37 38.59 12.58
N PHE A 85 24.33 38.31 11.81
CA PHE A 85 24.09 38.89 10.51
C PHE A 85 22.61 39.21 10.32
N LYS A 86 22.33 40.17 9.46
CA LYS A 86 21.00 40.52 9.00
C LYS A 86 20.73 39.82 7.67
N THR A 87 19.60 39.14 7.59
CA THR A 87 19.14 38.36 6.42
C THR A 87 18.76 39.28 5.25
N ALA A 88 18.55 38.69 4.06
CA ALA A 88 18.07 39.44 2.90
C ALA A 88 16.73 40.15 3.17
N ALA A 89 15.89 39.54 4.00
CA ALA A 89 14.59 40.06 4.46
C ALA A 89 14.70 41.05 5.64
N GLY A 90 15.91 41.44 6.06
CA GLY A 90 16.12 42.44 7.11
C GLY A 90 16.00 41.93 8.55
N LYS A 91 15.81 40.62 8.76
CA LYS A 91 15.73 39.99 10.09
C LYS A 91 17.11 39.71 10.69
N ASP A 92 17.28 39.94 11.98
CA ASP A 92 18.52 39.67 12.71
C ASP A 92 18.62 38.19 13.10
N VAL A 93 19.71 37.55 12.66
CA VAL A 93 19.99 36.14 12.88
C VAL A 93 21.38 35.98 13.50
N VAL A 94 21.50 35.05 14.42
CA VAL A 94 22.75 34.71 15.10
C VAL A 94 23.04 33.23 14.87
N CYS A 95 24.10 32.95 14.13
CA CYS A 95 24.65 31.62 13.94
C CYS A 95 25.70 31.33 15.01
N ILE A 96 25.60 30.20 15.69
CA ILE A 96 26.61 29.71 16.64
C ILE A 96 27.12 28.37 16.13
N ARG A 97 28.44 28.24 15.95
CA ARG A 97 29.12 26.98 15.65
C ARG A 97 30.04 26.63 16.79
N SER A 98 29.88 25.45 17.39
CA SER A 98 30.71 24.99 18.50
C SER A 98 31.51 23.75 18.13
N PHE A 99 32.76 23.71 18.56
CA PHE A 99 33.74 22.68 18.24
C PHE A 99 34.45 22.21 19.51
N GLN A 100 34.91 20.97 19.50
CA GLN A 100 35.66 20.34 20.58
C GLN A 100 36.90 19.69 20.00
N LEU A 101 38.04 19.92 20.64
CA LEU A 101 39.28 19.21 20.35
C LEU A 101 39.74 18.51 21.62
N THR A 102 39.74 17.18 21.61
CA THR A 102 40.11 16.36 22.76
C THR A 102 41.43 15.65 22.49
N GLN A 103 42.36 15.74 23.44
CA GLN A 103 43.62 15.02 23.40
C GLN A 103 43.43 13.61 23.96
N LYS A 104 43.42 12.59 23.09
CA LYS A 104 43.49 11.18 23.50
C LYS A 104 44.94 10.70 23.55
N ALA A 105 45.17 9.54 24.15
CA ALA A 105 46.50 8.97 24.42
C ALA A 105 47.47 8.97 23.21
N SER A 106 46.98 8.72 21.99
CA SER A 106 47.82 8.70 20.77
C SER A 106 47.41 9.67 19.66
N LYS A 107 46.24 10.33 19.77
CA LYS A 107 45.69 11.18 18.70
C LYS A 107 44.83 12.32 19.24
N MET A 108 44.82 13.43 18.50
CA MET A 108 43.83 14.49 18.69
C MET A 108 42.52 14.08 18.02
N GLU A 109 41.38 14.33 18.66
CA GLU A 109 40.05 14.08 18.10
C GLU A 109 39.28 15.39 17.99
N PHE A 110 38.97 15.80 16.76
CA PHE A 110 38.13 16.97 16.49
C PHE A 110 36.67 16.53 16.36
N LYS A 111 35.78 17.27 17.02
CA LYS A 111 34.33 17.03 16.97
C LYS A 111 33.59 18.36 16.81
N ALA A 112 32.79 18.48 15.76
CA ALA A 112 31.77 19.54 15.69
C ALA A 112 30.62 19.16 16.63
N ILE A 113 30.32 20.01 17.62
CA ILE A 113 29.35 19.71 18.69
C ILE A 113 27.94 20.05 18.21
N GLU A 114 27.52 21.30 18.44
CA GLU A 114 26.18 21.80 18.21
C GLU A 114 26.29 23.10 17.43
N SER A 115 25.49 23.18 16.38
CA SER A 115 25.33 24.40 15.59
C SER A 115 23.92 24.93 15.88
N VAL A 116 23.82 26.16 16.40
CA VAL A 116 22.55 26.77 16.83
C VAL A 116 22.28 28.01 15.99
N LEU A 117 21.06 28.10 15.46
CA LEU A 117 20.58 29.29 14.78
C LEU A 117 19.56 30.00 15.68
N GLN A 118 19.88 31.22 16.12
CA GLN A 118 18.98 32.03 16.92
C GLN A 118 18.42 33.15 16.05
N THR A 119 17.10 33.25 15.95
CA THR A 119 16.42 34.38 15.28
C THR A 119 15.75 35.23 16.34
N ILE A 120 15.88 36.55 16.23
CA ILE A 120 15.17 37.48 17.10
C ILE A 120 13.85 37.83 16.42
N ASN A 121 12.72 37.56 17.08
CA ASN A 121 11.43 37.96 16.56
C ASN A 121 11.31 39.50 16.67
N PRO A 122 11.17 40.24 15.56
CA PRO A 122 11.11 41.70 15.58
C PRO A 122 9.89 42.26 16.33
N HIS A 123 8.81 41.48 16.47
CA HIS A 123 7.55 41.94 17.08
C HIS A 123 7.47 41.63 18.58
N THR A 124 8.07 40.52 19.04
CA THR A 124 8.03 40.12 20.46
C THR A 124 9.34 40.35 21.20
N GLY A 125 10.45 40.59 20.48
CA GLY A 125 11.80 40.68 21.06
C GLY A 125 12.35 39.34 21.57
N GLU A 126 11.58 38.25 21.48
CA GLU A 126 11.97 36.93 21.95
C GLU A 126 13.01 36.28 21.02
N LYS A 127 13.96 35.59 21.65
CA LYS A 127 15.01 34.84 20.97
C LYS A 127 14.52 33.42 20.71
N VAL A 128 14.12 33.14 19.48
CA VAL A 128 13.75 31.78 19.06
C VAL A 128 15.03 31.05 18.66
N CYS A 129 15.40 30.02 19.42
CA CYS A 129 16.55 29.17 19.13
C CYS A 129 16.09 27.92 18.39
N LEU A 130 16.56 27.75 17.15
CA LEU A 130 16.36 26.55 16.36
C LEU A 130 17.70 25.81 16.32
N SER A 131 17.76 24.65 16.99
CA SER A 131 18.92 23.75 16.89
C SER A 131 18.75 22.90 15.63
N TYR A 132 19.73 22.96 14.74
CA TYR A 132 19.74 22.27 13.46
C TYR A 132 20.90 21.27 13.43
N ARG A 133 20.79 20.21 12.61
CA ARG A 133 21.98 19.42 12.29
C ARG A 133 22.95 20.29 11.49
N CYS A 134 24.26 20.07 11.65
CA CYS A 134 25.29 20.88 10.97
C CYS A 134 25.07 20.99 9.45
N ALA A 135 24.69 19.89 8.78
CA ALA A 135 24.42 19.84 7.35
C ALA A 135 23.20 20.68 6.91
N ASP A 136 22.20 20.85 7.78
CA ASP A 136 21.04 21.68 7.50
C ASP A 136 21.43 23.17 7.63
N MET A 137 22.28 23.54 8.60
CA MET A 137 22.78 24.92 8.70
C MET A 137 23.65 25.36 7.52
N ASP A 138 24.45 24.45 6.97
CA ASP A 138 25.29 24.73 5.80
C ASP A 138 24.47 25.06 4.55
N ARG A 139 23.18 24.66 4.55
CA ARG A 139 22.21 24.99 3.50
C ARG A 139 21.38 26.23 3.86
N GLU A 140 20.91 26.33 5.10
CA GLU A 140 20.00 27.38 5.56
C GLU A 140 20.68 28.75 5.68
N ILE A 141 21.93 28.84 6.15
CA ILE A 141 22.61 30.13 6.31
C ILE A 141 22.82 30.85 4.97
N PRO A 142 23.37 30.19 3.92
CA PRO A 142 23.46 30.81 2.60
C PRO A 142 22.09 31.26 2.07
N ALA A 143 21.05 30.45 2.26
CA ALA A 143 19.68 30.78 1.85
C ALA A 143 19.13 32.02 2.58
N LEU A 144 19.34 32.12 3.90
CA LEU A 144 18.95 33.28 4.71
C LEU A 144 19.75 34.55 4.35
N MET A 145 21.02 34.39 3.99
CA MET A 145 21.84 35.48 3.44
C MET A 145 21.46 35.86 2.01
N GLY A 146 20.66 35.05 1.30
CA GLY A 146 20.25 35.29 -0.08
C GLY A 146 21.39 35.13 -1.10
N VAL A 147 22.43 34.36 -0.75
CA VAL A 147 23.62 34.15 -1.58
C VAL A 147 23.92 32.65 -1.64
N SER A 148 24.35 32.12 -2.79
CA SER A 148 24.68 30.70 -2.89
C SER A 148 25.92 30.35 -2.04
N LYS A 149 25.99 29.12 -1.52
CA LYS A 149 27.16 28.61 -0.79
C LYS A 149 28.46 28.81 -1.59
N ALA A 150 28.42 28.52 -2.89
CA ALA A 150 29.56 28.65 -3.78
C ALA A 150 30.06 30.11 -3.91
N ILE A 151 29.16 31.11 -3.90
CA ILE A 151 29.56 32.53 -3.92
C ILE A 151 30.17 32.93 -2.58
N LEU A 152 29.59 32.50 -1.45
CA LEU A 152 30.15 32.77 -0.12
C LEU A 152 31.56 32.17 0.02
N GLU A 153 31.79 30.99 -0.54
CA GLU A 153 33.06 30.25 -0.44
C GLU A 153 34.14 30.75 -1.43
N ASN A 154 33.75 30.97 -2.69
CA ASN A 154 34.69 31.20 -3.80
C ASN A 154 34.79 32.66 -4.23
N VAL A 155 33.96 33.56 -3.69
CA VAL A 155 33.96 34.99 -4.05
C VAL A 155 34.03 35.90 -2.82
N ILE A 156 33.18 35.69 -1.80
CA ILE A 156 33.06 36.62 -0.66
C ILE A 156 34.09 36.33 0.44
N PHE A 157 34.14 35.10 0.94
CA PHE A 157 35.05 34.68 2.02
C PHE A 157 36.11 33.70 1.52
N VAL A 158 36.76 34.06 0.41
CA VAL A 158 37.84 33.25 -0.18
C VAL A 158 39.02 33.21 0.80
N HIS A 159 39.60 32.02 0.96
CA HIS A 159 40.79 31.89 1.79
C HIS A 159 41.99 32.57 1.13
N GLN A 160 42.91 33.13 1.93
CA GLN A 160 44.10 33.83 1.43
C GLN A 160 44.91 32.96 0.45
N ASP A 161 45.15 31.69 0.81
CA ASP A 161 45.88 30.72 0.00
C ASP A 161 45.13 30.31 -1.30
N GLU A 162 43.82 30.54 -1.37
CA GLU A 162 42.96 30.18 -2.51
C GLU A 162 42.56 31.41 -3.34
N SER A 163 43.00 32.61 -2.96
CA SER A 163 42.57 33.88 -3.58
C SER A 163 42.94 34.02 -5.06
N ASN A 164 43.97 33.31 -5.50
CA ASN A 164 44.44 33.28 -6.89
C ASN A 164 43.75 32.21 -7.75
N TRP A 165 42.68 31.56 -7.27
CA TRP A 165 41.95 30.54 -8.05
C TRP A 165 41.53 30.99 -9.47
N PRO A 166 41.24 32.28 -9.76
CA PRO A 166 40.94 32.69 -11.14
C PRO A 166 42.13 32.56 -12.11
N LEU A 167 43.35 32.48 -11.59
CA LEU A 167 44.60 32.34 -12.34
C LEU A 167 45.13 30.89 -12.34
N GLN A 168 44.41 29.96 -11.70
CA GLN A 168 44.78 28.55 -11.68
C GLN A 168 44.45 27.86 -13.01
N ASP A 169 44.78 26.58 -13.09
CA ASP A 169 44.60 25.79 -14.29
C ASP A 169 43.13 25.73 -14.76
N PRO A 170 42.87 25.51 -16.06
CA PRO A 170 41.53 25.52 -16.62
C PRO A 170 40.54 24.55 -15.95
N SER A 171 41.01 23.44 -15.38
CA SER A 171 40.15 22.46 -14.71
C SER A 171 39.63 23.00 -13.38
N THR A 172 40.53 23.54 -12.55
CA THR A 172 40.16 24.16 -11.27
C THR A 172 39.27 25.38 -11.48
N LEU A 173 39.62 26.21 -12.46
CA LEU A 173 38.83 27.37 -12.86
C LEU A 173 37.41 26.96 -13.27
N LYS A 174 37.29 25.99 -14.19
CA LYS A 174 35.99 25.49 -14.66
C LYS A 174 35.15 24.93 -13.53
N LYS A 175 35.74 24.16 -12.61
CA LYS A 175 35.03 23.60 -11.45
C LYS A 175 34.43 24.71 -10.57
N LYS A 176 35.22 25.73 -10.23
CA LYS A 176 34.74 26.87 -9.42
C LYS A 176 33.67 27.68 -10.16
N PHE A 177 33.79 27.85 -11.48
CA PHE A 177 32.75 28.45 -12.32
C PHE A 177 31.45 27.63 -12.33
N ASP A 178 31.55 26.33 -12.55
CA ASP A 178 30.42 25.40 -12.58
C ASP A 178 29.68 25.37 -11.23
N ASP A 179 30.42 25.46 -10.12
CA ASP A 179 29.87 25.57 -8.76
C ASP A 179 29.18 26.92 -8.52
N ILE A 180 29.77 28.04 -8.96
CA ILE A 180 29.20 29.40 -8.84
C ILE A 180 27.90 29.51 -9.65
N PHE A 181 27.90 29.05 -10.90
CA PHE A 181 26.76 29.14 -11.81
C PHE A 181 25.76 27.99 -11.65
N SER A 182 26.07 26.97 -10.84
CA SER A 182 25.23 25.79 -10.61
C SER A 182 24.79 25.08 -11.90
N ALA A 183 25.56 25.20 -12.97
CA ALA A 183 25.24 24.66 -14.30
C ALA A 183 25.21 23.12 -14.32
N THR A 184 25.88 22.49 -13.35
CA THR A 184 25.98 21.03 -13.19
C THR A 184 24.64 20.33 -12.97
N ARG A 185 23.62 21.04 -12.46
CA ARG A 185 22.28 20.47 -12.26
C ARG A 185 21.56 20.26 -13.59
N TYR A 186 21.67 21.22 -14.49
CA TYR A 186 21.02 21.15 -15.81
C TYR A 186 21.72 20.15 -16.72
N THR A 187 23.05 20.06 -16.69
CA THR A 187 23.80 19.06 -17.46
C THR A 187 23.46 17.64 -17.00
N LYS A 188 23.38 17.38 -15.69
CA LYS A 188 22.94 16.07 -15.17
C LYS A 188 21.50 15.74 -15.57
N ALA A 189 20.59 16.70 -15.51
CA ALA A 189 19.20 16.47 -15.95
C ALA A 189 19.14 16.08 -17.44
N LEU A 190 19.92 16.76 -18.29
CA LEU A 190 20.02 16.42 -19.72
C LEU A 190 20.61 15.03 -19.96
N GLU A 191 21.62 14.61 -19.20
CA GLU A 191 22.17 13.26 -19.29
C GLU A 191 21.13 12.19 -18.94
N VAL A 192 20.34 12.42 -17.87
CA VAL A 192 19.26 11.51 -17.49
C VAL A 192 18.19 11.43 -18.58
N ILE A 193 17.79 12.55 -19.18
CA ILE A 193 16.82 12.59 -20.29
C ILE A 193 17.36 11.82 -21.51
N LYS A 194 18.63 12.03 -21.88
CA LYS A 194 19.26 11.31 -22.99
C LYS A 194 19.30 9.80 -22.76
N LYS A 195 19.60 9.38 -21.53
CA LYS A 195 19.59 7.96 -21.14
C LYS A 195 18.19 7.37 -21.29
N LEU A 196 17.18 8.05 -20.77
CA LEU A 196 15.78 7.58 -20.79
C LEU A 196 15.24 7.46 -22.23
N HIS A 197 15.59 8.41 -23.10
CA HIS A 197 15.27 8.34 -24.53
C HIS A 197 15.91 7.11 -25.21
N LYS A 198 17.17 6.80 -24.88
CA LYS A 198 17.87 5.63 -25.43
C LYS A 198 17.21 4.31 -24.96
N ASP A 199 16.87 4.23 -23.68
CA ASP A 199 16.25 3.04 -23.09
C ASP A 199 14.86 2.79 -23.72
N GLN A 200 14.03 3.83 -23.86
CA GLN A 200 12.72 3.73 -24.53
C GLN A 200 12.84 3.33 -26.00
N ALA A 201 13.81 3.86 -26.74
CA ALA A 201 14.04 3.48 -28.14
C ALA A 201 14.39 1.98 -28.27
N GLN A 202 15.11 1.42 -27.29
CA GLN A 202 15.45 0.00 -27.26
C GLN A 202 14.25 -0.89 -26.91
N GLU A 203 13.39 -0.45 -25.99
CA GLU A 203 12.11 -1.13 -25.71
C GLU A 203 11.20 -1.16 -26.93
N ILE A 204 11.05 -0.03 -27.64
CA ILE A 204 10.25 0.05 -28.86
C ILE A 204 10.73 -0.95 -29.93
N LYS A 205 12.05 -1.07 -30.13
CA LYS A 205 12.61 -2.08 -31.05
C LYS A 205 12.24 -3.49 -30.63
N THR A 206 12.34 -3.79 -29.33
CA THR A 206 11.99 -5.11 -28.78
C THR A 206 10.50 -5.42 -28.96
N PHE A 207 9.62 -4.44 -28.74
CA PHE A 207 8.19 -4.62 -28.96
C PHE A 207 7.83 -4.79 -30.42
N ARG A 208 8.49 -4.06 -31.35
CA ARG A 208 8.30 -4.27 -32.79
C ARG A 208 8.65 -5.69 -33.22
N LEU A 209 9.79 -6.22 -32.75
CA LEU A 209 10.19 -7.59 -33.05
C LEU A 209 9.19 -8.61 -32.48
N LYS A 210 8.71 -8.40 -31.24
CA LYS A 210 7.67 -9.26 -30.65
C LYS A 210 6.37 -9.21 -31.44
N LEU A 211 5.97 -8.04 -31.92
CA LEU A 211 4.76 -7.88 -32.72
C LEU A 211 4.87 -8.65 -34.04
N GLU A 212 6.01 -8.54 -34.74
CA GLU A 212 6.27 -9.27 -35.98
C GLU A 212 6.25 -10.80 -35.76
N ASN A 213 6.87 -11.28 -34.68
CA ASN A 213 6.83 -12.71 -34.31
C ASN A 213 5.40 -13.17 -33.98
N LEU A 214 4.62 -12.38 -33.25
CA LEU A 214 3.23 -12.72 -32.94
C LEU A 214 2.35 -12.72 -34.19
N GLN A 215 2.61 -11.81 -35.12
CA GLN A 215 1.89 -11.73 -36.38
C GLN A 215 2.18 -12.96 -37.27
N THR A 216 3.43 -13.39 -37.36
CA THR A 216 3.78 -14.63 -38.09
C THR A 216 3.16 -15.87 -37.44
N LEU A 217 3.17 -15.98 -36.11
CA LEU A 217 2.49 -17.07 -35.39
C LEU A 217 0.97 -17.05 -35.60
N LYS A 218 0.35 -15.87 -35.59
CA LYS A 218 -1.07 -15.69 -35.90
C LYS A 218 -1.37 -16.20 -37.32
N ASP A 219 -0.60 -15.76 -38.31
CA ASP A 219 -0.82 -16.15 -39.71
C ASP A 219 -0.64 -17.67 -39.92
N GLN A 220 0.33 -18.29 -39.24
CA GLN A 220 0.49 -19.75 -39.23
C GLN A 220 -0.73 -20.45 -38.61
N ALA A 221 -1.25 -19.93 -37.48
CA ALA A 221 -2.43 -20.49 -36.84
C ALA A 221 -3.68 -20.39 -37.72
N TYR A 222 -3.85 -19.29 -38.47
CA TYR A 222 -4.94 -19.18 -39.45
C TYR A 222 -4.81 -20.22 -40.58
N ARG A 223 -3.62 -20.39 -41.16
CA ARG A 223 -3.40 -21.41 -42.20
C ARG A 223 -3.69 -22.83 -41.71
N LEU A 224 -3.26 -23.17 -40.49
CA LEU A 224 -3.57 -24.46 -39.87
C LEU A 224 -5.07 -24.65 -39.67
N ARG A 225 -5.78 -23.60 -39.22
CA ARG A 225 -7.23 -23.64 -39.02
C ARG A 225 -7.98 -23.84 -40.33
N ASP A 226 -7.56 -23.17 -41.40
CA ASP A 226 -8.15 -23.35 -42.74
C ASP A 226 -7.90 -24.77 -43.27
N SER A 227 -6.69 -25.32 -43.06
CA SER A 227 -6.39 -26.72 -43.42
C SER A 227 -7.27 -27.71 -42.68
N ILE A 228 -7.45 -27.52 -41.36
CA ILE A 228 -8.35 -28.36 -40.55
C ILE A 228 -9.78 -28.30 -41.08
N ALA A 229 -10.27 -27.11 -41.42
CA ALA A 229 -11.61 -26.95 -41.98
C ALA A 229 -11.77 -27.70 -43.31
N GLN A 230 -10.78 -27.60 -44.21
CA GLN A 230 -10.79 -28.34 -45.48
C GLN A 230 -10.72 -29.86 -45.28
N ASP A 231 -9.90 -30.33 -44.35
CA ASP A 231 -9.79 -31.76 -44.05
C ASP A 231 -11.05 -32.31 -43.40
N GLN A 232 -11.73 -31.51 -42.57
CA GLN A 232 -13.04 -31.84 -42.00
C GLN A 232 -14.09 -32.00 -43.11
N GLU A 233 -14.16 -31.06 -44.06
CA GLU A 233 -15.08 -31.09 -45.19
C GLU A 233 -14.85 -32.33 -46.06
N LYS A 234 -13.58 -32.66 -46.35
CA LYS A 234 -13.22 -33.91 -47.06
C LYS A 234 -13.60 -35.16 -46.28
N SER A 235 -13.39 -35.16 -44.96
CA SER A 235 -13.76 -36.29 -44.10
C SER A 235 -15.27 -36.54 -44.13
N ASP A 236 -16.08 -35.49 -44.05
CA ASP A 236 -17.54 -35.60 -44.08
C ASP A 236 -18.06 -36.03 -45.46
N ALA A 237 -17.43 -35.55 -46.55
CA ALA A 237 -17.70 -36.04 -47.89
C ALA A 237 -17.40 -37.55 -48.04
N LEU A 238 -16.25 -38.01 -47.53
CA LEU A 238 -15.89 -39.44 -47.54
C LEU A 238 -16.83 -40.29 -46.68
N LYS A 239 -17.27 -39.81 -45.51
CA LYS A 239 -18.28 -40.51 -44.69
C LYS A 239 -19.59 -40.70 -45.46
N THR A 240 -20.02 -39.65 -46.17
CA THR A 240 -21.24 -39.71 -46.99
C THR A 240 -21.10 -40.77 -48.08
N GLN A 241 -19.97 -40.81 -48.78
CA GLN A 241 -19.68 -41.84 -49.78
C GLN A 241 -19.63 -43.26 -49.18
N MET A 242 -19.06 -43.43 -47.99
CA MET A 242 -19.05 -44.73 -47.30
C MET A 242 -20.46 -45.22 -46.98
N GLU A 243 -21.35 -44.32 -46.56
CA GLU A 243 -22.72 -44.68 -46.23
C GLU A 243 -23.52 -45.04 -47.49
N ASP A 244 -23.33 -44.31 -48.59
CA ASP A 244 -23.89 -44.68 -49.90
C ASP A 244 -23.40 -46.07 -50.35
N LEU A 245 -22.10 -46.35 -50.22
CA LEU A 245 -21.52 -47.64 -50.56
C LEU A 245 -22.06 -48.78 -49.70
N LYS A 246 -22.24 -48.57 -48.38
CA LYS A 246 -22.90 -49.56 -47.51
C LYS A 246 -24.32 -49.85 -47.96
N THR A 247 -25.07 -48.79 -48.29
CA THR A 247 -26.46 -48.93 -48.77
C THR A 247 -26.50 -49.75 -50.06
N ASN A 248 -25.55 -49.52 -50.97
CA ASN A 248 -25.39 -50.31 -52.20
C ASN A 248 -25.01 -51.77 -51.92
N ILE A 249 -24.09 -52.03 -50.98
CA ILE A 249 -23.72 -53.39 -50.58
C ILE A 249 -24.96 -54.13 -50.04
N GLN A 250 -25.72 -53.50 -49.15
CA GLN A 250 -26.96 -54.07 -48.61
C GLN A 250 -27.99 -54.39 -49.72
N ALA A 251 -28.10 -53.52 -50.72
CA ALA A 251 -28.96 -53.76 -51.87
C ALA A 251 -28.48 -54.96 -52.71
N VAL A 252 -27.17 -55.14 -52.88
CA VAL A 252 -26.59 -56.30 -53.59
C VAL A 252 -26.76 -57.58 -52.79
N GLU A 253 -26.51 -57.59 -51.48
CA GLU A 253 -26.74 -58.74 -50.60
C GLU A 253 -28.19 -59.21 -50.66
N ASN A 254 -29.15 -58.28 -50.62
CA ASN A 254 -30.57 -58.60 -50.78
C ASN A 254 -30.89 -59.23 -52.15
N LYS A 255 -30.21 -58.83 -53.22
CA LYS A 255 -30.35 -59.44 -54.55
C LYS A 255 -29.75 -60.85 -54.58
N ILE A 256 -28.60 -61.05 -53.95
CA ILE A 256 -27.97 -62.38 -53.82
C ILE A 256 -28.92 -63.33 -53.10
N LEU A 257 -29.46 -62.92 -51.95
CA LEU A 257 -30.38 -63.73 -51.15
C LEU A 257 -31.62 -64.17 -51.94
N ARG A 258 -32.21 -63.25 -52.72
CA ARG A 258 -33.35 -63.56 -53.63
C ARG A 258 -32.96 -64.57 -54.71
N THR A 259 -31.76 -64.45 -55.25
CA THR A 259 -31.25 -65.33 -56.31
C THR A 259 -30.94 -66.73 -55.76
N GLU A 260 -30.34 -66.82 -54.57
CA GLU A 260 -30.09 -68.08 -53.87
C GLU A 260 -31.40 -68.81 -53.56
N THR A 261 -32.41 -68.07 -53.07
CA THR A 261 -33.75 -68.63 -52.82
C THR A 261 -34.35 -69.20 -54.12
N SER A 262 -34.25 -68.44 -55.23
CA SER A 262 -34.73 -68.89 -56.54
C SER A 262 -33.96 -70.12 -57.05
N MET A 263 -32.66 -70.23 -56.79
CA MET A 263 -31.87 -71.41 -57.14
C MET A 263 -32.29 -72.65 -56.33
N VAL A 264 -32.60 -72.50 -55.05
CA VAL A 264 -33.11 -73.60 -54.22
C VAL A 264 -34.44 -74.11 -54.78
N ASP A 265 -35.35 -73.21 -55.16
CA ASP A 265 -36.63 -73.59 -55.74
C ASP A 265 -36.47 -74.25 -57.13
N LEU A 266 -35.56 -73.76 -57.97
CA LEU A 266 -35.19 -74.41 -59.23
C LEU A 266 -34.63 -75.82 -59.01
N ARG A 267 -33.76 -76.02 -58.00
CA ARG A 267 -33.25 -77.36 -57.66
C ARG A 267 -34.35 -78.31 -57.23
N LYS A 268 -35.31 -77.85 -56.42
CA LYS A 268 -36.50 -78.64 -56.04
C LYS A 268 -37.33 -79.04 -57.26
N LEU A 269 -37.55 -78.11 -58.19
CA LEU A 269 -38.25 -78.42 -59.44
C LEU A 269 -37.47 -79.42 -60.30
N GLN A 270 -36.15 -79.30 -60.37
CA GLN A 270 -35.29 -80.25 -61.08
C GLN A 270 -35.38 -81.66 -60.48
N GLU A 271 -35.41 -81.77 -59.15
CA GLU A 271 -35.58 -83.03 -58.44
C GLU A 271 -36.98 -83.64 -58.68
N GLN A 272 -38.03 -82.82 -58.72
CA GLN A 272 -39.37 -83.25 -59.10
C GLN A 272 -39.45 -83.73 -60.56
N ILE A 273 -38.74 -83.06 -61.48
CA ILE A 273 -38.66 -83.50 -62.88
C ILE A 273 -37.93 -84.84 -62.97
N SER A 274 -36.79 -84.97 -62.28
CA SER A 274 -36.01 -86.20 -62.22
C SER A 274 -36.87 -87.36 -61.72
N THR A 275 -37.50 -87.23 -60.55
CA THR A 275 -38.36 -88.28 -59.97
C THR A 275 -39.51 -88.69 -60.89
N LYS A 276 -40.17 -87.73 -61.55
CA LYS A 276 -41.23 -88.00 -62.54
C LYS A 276 -40.69 -88.66 -63.81
N ALA A 277 -39.50 -88.28 -64.28
CA ALA A 277 -38.86 -88.90 -65.45
C ALA A 277 -38.44 -90.35 -65.16
N THR A 278 -37.87 -90.61 -63.99
CA THR A 278 -37.52 -91.95 -63.54
C THR A 278 -38.77 -92.83 -63.47
N ALA A 279 -39.84 -92.35 -62.84
CA ALA A 279 -41.12 -93.05 -62.79
C ALA A 279 -41.68 -93.35 -64.20
N ARG A 280 -41.61 -92.40 -65.13
CA ARG A 280 -42.04 -92.62 -66.52
C ARG A 280 -41.22 -93.71 -67.21
N SER A 281 -39.91 -93.74 -66.98
CA SER A 281 -39.02 -94.78 -67.52
C SER A 281 -39.38 -96.16 -66.97
N THR A 282 -39.63 -96.30 -65.66
CA THR A 282 -40.00 -97.58 -65.05
C THR A 282 -41.35 -98.08 -65.54
N TYR A 283 -42.35 -97.21 -65.68
CA TYR A 283 -43.65 -97.62 -66.24
C TYR A 283 -43.54 -98.05 -67.71
N PHE A 284 -42.67 -97.42 -68.49
CA PHE A 284 -42.44 -97.77 -69.90
C PHE A 284 -41.72 -99.11 -70.06
N THR A 285 -40.69 -99.40 -69.26
CA THR A 285 -40.03 -100.71 -69.28
C THR A 285 -40.91 -101.84 -68.77
N LEU A 286 -41.74 -101.59 -67.75
CA LEU A 286 -42.71 -102.58 -67.26
C LEU A 286 -43.77 -102.92 -68.33
N GLN A 287 -44.20 -101.92 -69.10
CA GLN A 287 -45.13 -102.11 -70.22
C GLN A 287 -44.51 -102.94 -71.36
N GLN A 288 -43.24 -102.71 -71.72
CA GLN A 288 -42.55 -103.54 -72.72
C GLN A 288 -42.35 -104.98 -72.25
N GLN A 289 -41.99 -105.19 -70.99
CA GLN A 289 -41.77 -106.52 -70.43
C GLN A 289 -43.06 -107.34 -70.34
N GLN A 290 -44.20 -106.72 -70.04
CA GLN A 290 -45.51 -107.41 -70.04
C GLN A 290 -46.02 -107.74 -71.46
N TYR A 291 -45.63 -106.98 -72.49
CA TYR A 291 -45.99 -107.26 -73.88
C TYR A 291 -45.08 -108.29 -74.57
N ALA A 292 -43.82 -108.42 -74.14
CA ALA A 292 -42.86 -109.37 -74.72
C ALA A 292 -42.96 -110.80 -74.16
N ALA A 293 -43.70 -111.00 -73.06
CA ALA A 293 -43.78 -112.28 -72.33
C ALA A 293 -45.01 -113.15 -72.70
N LEU A 294 -45.70 -112.87 -73.80
CA LEU A 294 -46.89 -113.61 -74.24
C LEU A 294 -46.83 -113.93 -75.74
N SER A 295 -46.22 -115.08 -76.10
CA SER A 295 -46.64 -115.91 -77.25
C SER A 295 -45.89 -117.24 -77.28
N GLU A 296 -46.57 -118.27 -76.79
CA GLU A 296 -46.40 -119.70 -77.09
C GLU A 296 -45.51 -120.59 -76.22
N GLU A 297 -46.03 -121.81 -76.13
CA GLU A 297 -45.89 -122.86 -75.13
C GLU A 297 -44.62 -123.68 -75.34
N ASN A 298 -43.86 -123.88 -74.26
CA ASN A 298 -42.81 -124.88 -74.18
C ASN A 298 -43.46 -126.25 -73.95
N GLU A 299 -43.25 -127.17 -74.91
CA GLU A 299 -43.57 -128.59 -74.79
C GLU A 299 -42.30 -129.37 -74.37
N ASP A 300 -41.95 -129.34 -73.07
CA ASP A 300 -40.87 -130.16 -72.51
C ASP A 300 -41.37 -130.94 -71.27
N THR A 301 -40.98 -132.22 -71.17
CA THR A 301 -41.48 -133.20 -70.19
C THR A 301 -40.90 -133.03 -68.76
N ASP A 302 -41.74 -133.25 -67.74
CA ASP A 302 -41.49 -133.02 -66.30
C ASP A 302 -40.23 -133.70 -65.70
N GLU A 303 -39.73 -134.78 -66.31
CA GLU A 303 -38.51 -135.46 -65.84
C GLU A 303 -37.23 -134.70 -66.19
N GLU A 304 -37.17 -133.97 -67.31
CA GLU A 304 -35.97 -133.22 -67.73
C GLU A 304 -35.87 -131.86 -67.02
N LEU A 305 -37.03 -131.25 -66.71
CA LEU A 305 -37.16 -130.00 -65.96
C LEU A 305 -36.72 -130.13 -64.49
N LYS A 306 -36.99 -131.27 -63.82
CA LYS A 306 -36.56 -131.50 -62.44
C LYS A 306 -35.05 -131.64 -62.31
N GLU A 307 -34.37 -132.27 -63.27
CA GLU A 307 -32.92 -132.44 -63.22
C GLU A 307 -32.17 -131.14 -63.51
N TRP A 308 -32.74 -130.26 -64.33
CA TRP A 308 -32.23 -128.92 -64.58
C TRP A 308 -32.48 -128.01 -63.38
N GLN A 309 -33.65 -128.11 -62.73
CA GLN A 309 -33.98 -127.34 -61.54
C GLN A 309 -32.98 -127.59 -60.40
N THR A 310 -32.66 -128.85 -60.07
CA THR A 310 -31.69 -129.14 -59.00
C THR A 310 -30.29 -128.65 -59.34
N LYS A 311 -29.83 -128.85 -60.59
CA LYS A 311 -28.49 -128.39 -61.03
C LYS A 311 -28.38 -126.87 -61.09
N PHE A 312 -29.47 -126.16 -61.39
CA PHE A 312 -29.50 -124.70 -61.40
C PHE A 312 -29.63 -124.12 -59.99
N GLU A 313 -30.43 -124.72 -59.11
CA GLU A 313 -30.59 -124.31 -57.71
C GLU A 313 -29.26 -124.43 -56.94
N GLU A 314 -28.49 -125.50 -57.15
CA GLU A 314 -27.15 -125.64 -56.57
C GLU A 314 -26.18 -124.56 -57.08
N LYS A 315 -26.24 -124.24 -58.37
CA LYS A 315 -25.36 -123.23 -58.98
C LYS A 315 -25.75 -121.80 -58.59
N ILE A 316 -27.04 -121.52 -58.44
CA ILE A 316 -27.58 -120.26 -57.94
C ILE A 316 -27.16 -120.06 -56.49
N ALA A 317 -27.35 -121.05 -55.62
CA ALA A 317 -26.97 -120.96 -54.21
C ALA A 317 -25.46 -120.68 -54.02
N LEU A 318 -24.61 -121.27 -54.89
CA LEU A 318 -23.16 -121.06 -54.88
C LEU A 318 -22.75 -119.66 -55.39
N LEU A 319 -23.48 -119.12 -56.38
CA LEU A 319 -23.27 -117.77 -56.89
C LEU A 319 -23.79 -116.71 -55.92
N GLU A 320 -24.95 -116.93 -55.29
CA GLU A 320 -25.52 -116.03 -54.28
C GLU A 320 -24.62 -115.91 -53.05
N THR A 321 -24.05 -117.02 -52.57
CA THR A 321 -23.05 -116.97 -51.49
C THR A 321 -21.78 -116.24 -51.90
N LYS A 322 -21.36 -116.35 -53.17
CA LYS A 322 -20.20 -115.62 -53.69
C LYS A 322 -20.46 -114.13 -53.85
N ILE A 323 -21.66 -113.74 -54.31
CA ILE A 323 -22.10 -112.35 -54.41
C ILE A 323 -22.20 -111.73 -53.01
N ALA A 324 -22.87 -112.39 -52.07
CA ALA A 324 -22.99 -111.90 -50.70
C ALA A 324 -21.62 -111.72 -50.01
N LYS A 325 -20.64 -112.58 -50.33
CA LYS A 325 -19.27 -112.43 -49.85
C LYS A 325 -18.57 -111.22 -50.48
N LEU A 326 -18.66 -111.05 -51.79
CA LEU A 326 -18.05 -109.93 -52.51
C LEU A 326 -18.70 -108.58 -52.14
N GLU A 327 -20.01 -108.53 -51.90
CA GLU A 327 -20.70 -107.34 -51.43
C GLU A 327 -20.28 -106.95 -50.02
N ARG A 328 -20.06 -107.92 -49.13
CA ARG A 328 -19.47 -107.65 -47.80
C ARG A 328 -18.04 -107.14 -47.92
N GLU A 329 -17.21 -107.78 -48.74
CA GLU A 329 -15.82 -107.33 -48.97
C GLU A 329 -15.77 -105.91 -49.58
N MET A 330 -16.67 -105.59 -50.51
CA MET A 330 -16.80 -104.26 -51.10
C MET A 330 -17.23 -103.21 -50.06
N ASN A 331 -18.24 -103.52 -49.25
CA ASN A 331 -18.72 -102.61 -48.21
C ASN A 331 -17.67 -102.40 -47.11
N ASP A 332 -16.94 -103.45 -46.73
CA ASP A 332 -15.84 -103.36 -45.77
C ASP A 332 -14.70 -102.48 -46.31
N GLU A 333 -14.34 -102.61 -47.60
CA GLU A 333 -13.35 -101.72 -48.22
C GLU A 333 -13.86 -100.28 -48.41
N TYR A 334 -15.14 -100.07 -48.69
CA TYR A 334 -15.72 -98.73 -48.77
C TYR A 334 -15.71 -98.05 -47.40
N ALA A 335 -16.04 -98.78 -46.33
CA ALA A 335 -15.98 -98.30 -44.96
C ALA A 335 -14.54 -97.95 -44.55
N LYS A 336 -13.55 -98.80 -44.89
CA LYS A 336 -12.12 -98.49 -44.68
C LYS A 336 -11.67 -97.27 -45.46
N SER A 337 -12.06 -97.14 -46.72
CA SER A 337 -11.74 -95.98 -47.56
C SER A 337 -12.31 -94.69 -46.99
N SER A 338 -13.56 -94.73 -46.51
CA SER A 338 -14.21 -93.59 -45.86
C SER A 338 -13.48 -93.17 -44.58
N LEU A 339 -13.13 -94.13 -43.70
CA LEU A 339 -12.37 -93.88 -42.47
C LEU A 339 -10.98 -93.29 -42.74
N LEU A 340 -10.28 -93.82 -43.76
CA LEU A 340 -8.99 -93.30 -44.18
C LEU A 340 -9.11 -91.88 -44.75
N SER A 341 -10.16 -91.58 -45.53
CA SER A 341 -10.40 -90.24 -46.05
C SER A 341 -10.70 -89.23 -44.93
N GLU A 342 -11.46 -89.62 -43.91
CA GLU A 342 -11.73 -88.78 -42.74
C GLU A 342 -10.43 -88.50 -41.96
N THR A 343 -9.61 -89.54 -41.75
CA THR A 343 -8.29 -89.41 -41.09
C THR A 343 -7.34 -88.50 -41.86
N ILE A 344 -7.35 -88.56 -43.20
CA ILE A 344 -6.56 -87.67 -44.06
C ILE A 344 -7.03 -86.22 -43.94
N ASN A 345 -8.34 -85.98 -43.91
CA ASN A 345 -8.90 -84.65 -43.76
C ASN A 345 -8.54 -84.04 -42.40
N ASP A 346 -8.65 -84.81 -41.31
CA ASP A 346 -8.28 -84.36 -39.96
C ASP A 346 -6.78 -84.07 -39.86
N SER A 347 -5.94 -84.95 -40.41
CA SER A 347 -4.49 -84.73 -40.45
C SER A 347 -4.12 -83.49 -41.26
N THR A 348 -4.80 -83.25 -42.38
CA THR A 348 -4.59 -82.06 -43.23
C THR A 348 -4.98 -80.78 -42.49
N ARG A 349 -6.07 -80.82 -41.72
CA ARG A 349 -6.51 -79.69 -40.89
C ARG A 349 -5.51 -79.37 -39.78
N GLU A 350 -4.99 -80.39 -39.09
CA GLU A 350 -3.97 -80.20 -38.06
C GLU A 350 -2.65 -79.67 -38.65
N ILE A 351 -2.23 -80.18 -39.82
CA ILE A 351 -1.07 -79.64 -40.54
C ILE A 351 -1.26 -78.15 -40.86
N GLY A 352 -2.43 -77.76 -41.40
CA GLY A 352 -2.71 -76.37 -41.70
C GLY A 352 -2.71 -75.46 -40.46
N LYS A 353 -3.24 -75.96 -39.34
CA LYS A 353 -3.25 -75.25 -38.06
C LYS A 353 -1.82 -75.06 -37.51
N LEU A 354 -1.04 -76.14 -37.43
CA LEU A 354 0.35 -76.09 -36.95
C LEU A 354 1.23 -75.22 -37.86
N GLN A 355 1.00 -75.24 -39.17
CA GLN A 355 1.71 -74.36 -40.10
C GLN A 355 1.37 -72.88 -39.84
N ALA A 356 0.10 -72.54 -39.65
CA ALA A 356 -0.31 -71.17 -39.32
C ALA A 356 0.28 -70.69 -37.97
N GLU A 357 0.32 -71.57 -36.96
CA GLU A 357 0.96 -71.27 -35.68
C GLU A 357 2.49 -71.08 -35.81
N ALA A 358 3.16 -71.89 -36.65
CA ALA A 358 4.58 -71.74 -36.93
C ALA A 358 4.90 -70.42 -37.67
N ASP A 359 4.11 -70.07 -38.68
CA ASP A 359 4.26 -68.82 -39.44
C ASP A 359 4.00 -67.59 -38.55
N ALA A 360 2.97 -67.63 -37.71
CA ALA A 360 2.69 -66.57 -36.74
C ALA A 360 3.85 -66.39 -35.74
N HIS A 361 4.38 -67.50 -35.20
CA HIS A 361 5.52 -67.46 -34.29
C HIS A 361 6.80 -66.91 -34.96
N MET A 362 7.03 -67.22 -36.23
CA MET A 362 8.12 -66.64 -37.02
C MET A 362 7.95 -65.13 -37.23
N SER A 363 6.74 -64.66 -37.51
CA SER A 363 6.43 -63.23 -37.62
C SER A 363 6.75 -62.49 -36.31
N VAL A 364 6.30 -63.03 -35.17
CA VAL A 364 6.55 -62.43 -33.85
C VAL A 364 8.04 -62.39 -33.51
N LYS A 365 8.81 -63.44 -33.86
CA LYS A 365 10.28 -63.41 -33.70
C LYS A 365 10.94 -62.33 -34.55
N HIS A 366 10.47 -62.14 -35.78
CA HIS A 366 10.99 -61.08 -36.65
C HIS A 366 10.71 -59.67 -36.09
N GLU A 367 9.48 -59.44 -35.60
CA GLU A 367 9.10 -58.19 -34.94
C GLU A 367 9.95 -57.92 -33.68
N ARG A 368 10.13 -58.95 -32.83
CA ARG A 368 10.97 -58.87 -31.63
C ARG A 368 12.40 -58.44 -31.99
N ASP A 369 13.01 -59.11 -32.97
CA ASP A 369 14.40 -58.87 -33.35
C ASP A 369 14.57 -57.47 -33.98
N SER A 370 13.60 -57.05 -34.79
CA SER A 370 13.53 -55.69 -35.36
C SER A 370 13.38 -54.61 -34.28
N ALA A 371 12.52 -54.83 -33.29
CA ALA A 371 12.33 -53.91 -32.16
C ALA A 371 13.61 -53.77 -31.33
N ILE A 372 14.28 -54.89 -31.00
CA ILE A 372 15.56 -54.89 -30.28
C ILE A 372 16.62 -54.09 -31.06
N ARG A 373 16.78 -54.34 -32.37
CA ARG A 373 17.70 -53.58 -33.22
C ARG A 373 17.41 -52.09 -33.22
N THR A 374 16.13 -51.72 -33.35
CA THR A 374 15.70 -50.33 -33.37
C THR A 374 16.05 -49.62 -32.06
N ILE A 375 15.80 -50.25 -30.92
CA ILE A 375 16.11 -49.70 -29.60
C ILE A 375 17.62 -49.54 -29.42
N PHE A 376 18.42 -50.55 -29.78
CA PHE A 376 19.87 -50.51 -29.64
C PHE A 376 20.52 -49.44 -30.53
N ASN A 377 20.06 -49.30 -31.78
CA ASN A 377 20.54 -48.27 -32.70
C ASN A 377 20.12 -46.87 -32.25
N LYS A 378 18.87 -46.69 -31.84
CA LYS A 378 18.35 -45.38 -31.40
C LYS A 378 19.04 -44.87 -30.14
N HIS A 379 19.38 -45.77 -29.22
CA HIS A 379 19.91 -45.42 -27.91
C HIS A 379 21.39 -45.79 -27.72
N ASN A 380 22.09 -46.16 -28.80
CA ASN A 380 23.52 -46.52 -28.82
C ASN A 380 23.91 -47.51 -27.70
N LEU A 381 23.14 -48.59 -27.53
CA LEU A 381 23.33 -49.56 -26.45
C LEU A 381 24.44 -50.59 -26.70
N GLY A 382 25.07 -50.53 -27.87
CA GLY A 382 26.17 -51.40 -28.31
C GLY A 382 25.86 -52.10 -29.64
N PRO A 383 26.82 -52.90 -30.16
CA PRO A 383 26.62 -53.66 -31.39
C PRO A 383 25.59 -54.78 -31.19
N VAL A 384 24.75 -55.00 -32.20
CA VAL A 384 23.72 -56.05 -32.22
C VAL A 384 24.09 -57.10 -33.28
N PRO A 385 23.96 -58.41 -33.00
CA PRO A 385 24.21 -59.47 -33.99
C PRO A 385 23.28 -59.42 -35.21
N ASP A 386 23.55 -60.26 -36.20
CA ASP A 386 22.65 -60.49 -37.33
C ASP A 386 21.41 -61.32 -36.98
N ALA A 387 20.24 -60.88 -37.47
CA ALA A 387 18.97 -61.57 -37.27
C ALA A 387 18.90 -62.83 -38.16
N PRO A 388 18.20 -63.90 -37.75
CA PRO A 388 17.33 -64.01 -36.56
C PRO A 388 18.08 -64.35 -35.26
N PHE A 389 17.61 -63.82 -34.13
CA PHE A 389 18.19 -64.05 -32.81
C PHE A 389 17.72 -65.35 -32.19
N THR A 390 18.65 -66.08 -31.57
CA THR A 390 18.29 -67.13 -30.62
C THR A 390 17.60 -66.51 -29.40
N ASN A 391 16.80 -67.33 -28.69
CA ASN A 391 16.06 -66.85 -27.52
C ASN A 391 17.01 -66.29 -26.44
N ASP A 392 18.18 -66.91 -26.25
CA ASP A 392 19.18 -66.45 -25.27
C ASP A 392 19.78 -65.09 -25.64
N ILE A 393 20.08 -64.86 -26.92
CA ILE A 393 20.59 -63.56 -27.41
C ILE A 393 19.54 -62.47 -27.20
N ALA A 394 18.28 -62.73 -27.60
CA ALA A 394 17.20 -61.77 -27.43
C ALA A 394 16.94 -61.47 -25.95
N MET A 395 17.00 -62.47 -25.06
CA MET A 395 16.87 -62.32 -23.61
C MET A 395 17.98 -61.45 -23.03
N ASN A 396 19.24 -61.69 -23.43
CA ASN A 396 20.39 -60.93 -22.96
C ASN A 396 20.31 -59.45 -23.38
N LEU A 397 20.02 -59.18 -24.66
CA LEU A 397 19.86 -57.82 -25.18
C LEU A 397 18.70 -57.08 -24.49
N THR A 398 17.59 -57.78 -24.22
CA THR A 398 16.45 -57.24 -23.48
C THR A 398 16.83 -56.89 -22.04
N ASN A 399 17.55 -57.77 -21.34
CA ASN A 399 18.01 -57.54 -19.97
C ASN A 399 18.98 -56.37 -19.89
N ARG A 400 19.88 -56.23 -20.87
CA ARG A 400 20.79 -55.07 -20.96
C ARG A 400 20.04 -53.76 -21.17
N THR A 401 18.98 -53.79 -21.98
CA THR A 401 18.07 -52.63 -22.18
C THR A 401 17.37 -52.27 -20.88
N LYS A 402 16.81 -53.26 -20.17
CA LYS A 402 16.15 -53.06 -18.86
C LYS A 402 17.11 -52.52 -17.81
N ALA A 403 18.33 -53.06 -17.73
CA ALA A 403 19.34 -52.57 -16.79
C ALA A 403 19.73 -51.11 -17.08
N ARG A 404 19.88 -50.74 -18.36
CA ARG A 404 20.16 -49.34 -18.73
C ARG A 404 18.99 -48.41 -18.39
N LEU A 405 17.76 -48.86 -18.60
CA LEU A 405 16.56 -48.11 -18.23
C LEU A 405 16.50 -47.88 -16.72
N SER A 406 16.69 -48.93 -15.91
CA SER A 406 16.73 -48.84 -14.44
C SER A 406 17.77 -47.83 -13.97
N ASN A 407 19.00 -47.89 -14.50
CA ASN A 407 20.06 -46.94 -14.12
C ASN A 407 19.70 -45.48 -14.47
N LEU A 408 18.99 -45.25 -15.58
CA LEU A 408 18.55 -43.91 -15.96
C LEU A 408 17.39 -43.43 -15.09
N GLU A 409 16.49 -44.31 -14.68
CA GLU A 409 15.40 -44.01 -13.75
C GLU A 409 15.97 -43.66 -12.36
N ASP A 410 16.96 -44.40 -11.88
CA ASP A 410 17.64 -44.13 -10.61
C ASP A 410 18.38 -42.78 -10.63
N ASP A 411 19.16 -42.48 -11.68
CA ASP A 411 19.84 -41.19 -11.83
C ASP A 411 18.83 -40.04 -11.92
N LEU A 412 17.73 -40.22 -12.68
CA LEU A 412 16.65 -39.23 -12.74
C LEU A 412 16.04 -38.96 -11.35
N GLN A 413 15.81 -40.01 -10.57
CA GLN A 413 15.22 -39.91 -9.23
C GLN A 413 16.18 -39.23 -8.25
N GLU A 414 17.48 -39.55 -8.31
CA GLU A 414 18.51 -38.90 -7.52
C GLU A 414 18.61 -37.41 -7.88
N LYS A 415 18.67 -37.06 -9.17
CA LYS A 415 18.68 -35.67 -9.62
C LYS A 415 17.44 -34.90 -9.19
N LYS A 416 16.25 -35.49 -9.28
CA LYS A 416 15.01 -34.87 -8.78
C LYS A 416 15.11 -34.53 -7.29
N LYS A 417 15.52 -35.50 -6.46
CA LYS A 417 15.68 -35.30 -5.01
C LYS A 417 16.73 -34.22 -4.70
N THR A 418 17.83 -34.22 -5.44
CA THR A 418 18.88 -33.19 -5.29
C THR A 418 18.35 -31.80 -5.65
N ASN A 419 17.54 -31.71 -6.69
CA ASN A 419 16.98 -30.44 -7.15
C ASN A 419 15.88 -29.92 -6.19
N GLU A 420 15.04 -30.81 -5.66
CA GLU A 420 14.03 -30.49 -4.64
C GLU A 420 14.68 -29.95 -3.36
N THR A 421 15.73 -30.62 -2.87
CA THR A 421 16.45 -30.15 -1.66
C THR A 421 17.15 -28.80 -1.88
N GLN A 422 17.70 -28.56 -3.07
CA GLN A 422 18.24 -27.24 -3.43
C GLN A 422 17.15 -26.17 -3.52
N LEU A 423 15.98 -26.51 -4.09
CA LEU A 423 14.84 -25.60 -4.19
C LEU A 423 14.33 -25.23 -2.79
N GLU A 424 14.16 -26.19 -1.89
CA GLU A 424 13.76 -25.95 -0.50
C GLU A 424 14.78 -25.07 0.25
N PHE A 425 16.07 -25.33 0.06
CA PHE A 425 17.13 -24.51 0.65
C PHE A 425 17.07 -23.05 0.17
N LEU A 426 16.94 -22.84 -1.14
CA LEU A 426 16.83 -21.51 -1.74
C LEU A 426 15.53 -20.80 -1.32
N TRP A 427 14.42 -21.53 -1.28
CA TRP A 427 13.13 -21.02 -0.82
C TRP A 427 13.18 -20.59 0.65
N GLY A 428 13.81 -21.38 1.51
CA GLY A 428 14.04 -21.02 2.91
C GLY A 428 14.88 -19.75 3.07
N ARG A 429 15.90 -19.55 2.22
CA ARG A 429 16.67 -18.30 2.17
C ARG A 429 15.84 -17.12 1.70
N TYR A 430 15.05 -17.31 0.65
CA TYR A 430 14.14 -16.30 0.12
C TYR A 430 13.14 -15.85 1.19
N LEU A 431 12.49 -16.78 1.89
CA LEU A 431 11.53 -16.49 2.96
C LEU A 431 12.17 -15.65 4.09
N LYS A 432 13.39 -15.99 4.50
CA LYS A 432 14.13 -15.20 5.52
C LYS A 432 14.40 -13.77 5.05
N VAL A 433 14.83 -13.59 3.80
CA VAL A 433 15.08 -12.26 3.23
C VAL A 433 13.77 -11.48 3.07
N ASN A 434 12.71 -12.14 2.61
CA ASN A 434 11.40 -11.53 2.42
C ASN A 434 10.76 -11.09 3.75
N ALA A 435 10.89 -11.89 4.80
CA ALA A 435 10.44 -11.51 6.14
C ALA A 435 11.17 -10.25 6.64
N ARG A 436 12.49 -10.19 6.47
CA ARG A 436 13.29 -9.02 6.83
C ARG A 436 12.95 -7.80 5.99
N TYR A 437 12.67 -7.98 4.70
CA TYR A 437 12.21 -6.91 3.83
C TYR A 437 10.86 -6.35 4.31
N SER A 438 9.90 -7.23 4.62
CA SER A 438 8.59 -6.83 5.13
C SER A 438 8.69 -6.09 6.48
N GLU A 439 9.59 -6.51 7.37
CA GLU A 439 9.84 -5.82 8.64
C GLU A 439 10.38 -4.41 8.42
N VAL A 440 11.38 -4.26 7.54
CA VAL A 440 11.97 -2.96 7.20
C VAL A 440 10.95 -2.05 6.51
N ASP A 441 10.14 -2.59 5.60
CA ASP A 441 9.07 -1.82 4.95
C ASP A 441 8.03 -1.34 5.97
N GLY A 442 7.62 -2.20 6.91
CA GLY A 442 6.75 -1.81 8.03
C GLY A 442 7.34 -0.67 8.88
N GLN A 443 8.64 -0.73 9.18
CA GLN A 443 9.34 0.36 9.88
C GLN A 443 9.38 1.66 9.06
N ILE A 444 9.55 1.57 7.74
CA ILE A 444 9.53 2.73 6.83
C ILE A 444 8.14 3.37 6.83
N GLN A 445 7.07 2.59 6.70
CA GLN A 445 5.70 3.11 6.72
C GLN A 445 5.37 3.77 8.07
N SER A 446 5.72 3.13 9.19
CA SER A 446 5.52 3.70 10.52
C SER A 446 6.25 5.05 10.70
N LYS A 447 7.50 5.15 10.24
CA LYS A 447 8.24 6.42 10.27
C LYS A 447 7.62 7.48 9.36
N LYS A 448 7.07 7.09 8.21
CA LYS A 448 6.38 7.98 7.27
C LYS A 448 5.09 8.55 7.88
N GLU A 449 4.28 7.71 8.54
CA GLU A 449 3.09 8.14 9.27
C GLU A 449 3.44 9.07 10.43
N SER A 450 4.47 8.72 11.22
CA SER A 450 4.95 9.57 12.31
C SER A 450 5.41 10.95 11.79
N LYS A 451 6.11 11.00 10.66
CA LYS A 451 6.49 12.27 9.99
C LYS A 451 5.26 13.08 9.58
N ILE A 452 4.23 12.45 9.00
CA ILE A 452 2.98 13.13 8.62
C ILE A 452 2.28 13.69 9.86
N GLY A 453 2.23 12.92 10.95
CA GLY A 453 1.68 13.36 12.23
C GLY A 453 2.42 14.57 12.82
N VAL A 454 3.75 14.59 12.76
CA VAL A 454 4.56 15.75 13.18
C VAL A 454 4.27 16.97 12.31
N LEU A 455 4.21 16.81 10.98
CA LEU A 455 3.91 17.91 10.06
C LEU A 455 2.52 18.52 10.32
N ARG A 456 1.51 17.69 10.62
CA ARG A 456 0.17 18.17 10.98
C ARG A 456 0.22 19.01 12.25
N ARG A 457 0.90 18.52 13.30
CA ARG A 457 1.08 19.29 14.55
C ARG A 457 1.81 20.61 14.36
N ILE A 458 2.82 20.65 13.50
CA ILE A 458 3.53 21.90 13.17
C ILE A 458 2.56 22.90 12.54
N LYS A 459 1.77 22.45 11.55
CA LYS A 459 0.78 23.29 10.87
C LYS A 459 -0.30 23.79 11.83
N ASP A 460 -0.77 22.94 12.75
CA ASP A 460 -1.75 23.35 13.77
C ASP A 460 -1.17 24.45 14.67
N LYS A 461 0.11 24.33 15.06
CA LYS A 461 0.82 25.38 15.83
C LYS A 461 1.08 26.65 15.04
N GLU A 462 1.34 26.57 13.74
CA GLU A 462 1.42 27.75 12.88
C GLU A 462 0.08 28.47 12.81
N ASN A 463 -1.02 27.74 12.65
CA ASN A 463 -2.37 28.33 12.65
C ASN A 463 -2.72 28.99 14.00
N GLU A 464 -2.39 28.34 15.13
CA GLU A 464 -2.57 28.93 16.46
C GLU A 464 -1.77 30.24 16.61
N ARG A 465 -0.51 30.26 16.15
CA ARG A 465 0.33 31.46 16.16
C ARG A 465 -0.29 32.57 15.32
N ASP A 466 -0.71 32.27 14.09
CA ASP A 466 -1.27 33.28 13.18
C ASP A 466 -2.59 33.86 13.72
N ALA A 467 -3.41 33.03 14.38
CA ALA A 467 -4.60 33.50 15.09
C ALA A 467 -4.23 34.45 16.25
N ALA A 468 -3.24 34.08 17.07
CA ALA A 468 -2.75 34.93 18.16
C ALA A 468 -2.14 36.25 17.65
N GLU A 469 -1.41 36.23 16.54
CA GLU A 469 -0.84 37.42 15.91
C GLU A 469 -1.94 38.35 15.34
N THR A 470 -3.03 37.77 14.82
CA THR A 470 -4.21 38.50 14.38
C THR A 470 -4.95 39.16 15.56
N GLU A 471 -5.06 38.49 16.71
CA GLU A 471 -5.62 39.09 17.92
C GLU A 471 -4.73 40.20 18.50
N LEU A 472 -3.40 40.02 18.48
CA LEU A 472 -2.42 41.03 18.90
C LEU A 472 -2.47 42.28 18.01
N SER A 473 -2.62 42.12 16.70
CA SER A 473 -2.72 43.24 15.76
C SER A 473 -4.05 44.00 15.84
N ARG A 474 -5.11 43.41 16.43
CA ARG A 474 -6.33 44.17 16.81
C ARG A 474 -6.10 45.11 17.98
N HIS A 475 -5.14 44.81 18.85
CA HIS A 475 -4.80 45.66 19.98
C HIS A 475 -3.84 46.75 19.48
N ASN A 476 -4.37 47.95 19.31
CA ASN A 476 -3.62 49.09 18.79
C ASN A 476 -2.64 49.61 19.86
N LEU A 477 -1.47 48.96 19.98
CA LEU A 477 -0.45 49.22 21.01
C LEU A 477 -0.08 50.70 21.13
N ALA A 478 0.01 51.43 20.00
CA ALA A 478 0.28 52.86 20.00
C ALA A 478 -0.75 53.68 20.80
N ARG A 479 -2.03 53.28 20.79
CA ARG A 479 -3.11 53.95 21.52
C ARG A 479 -3.07 53.62 23.02
N ILE A 480 -2.54 52.45 23.38
CA ILE A 480 -2.33 52.04 24.78
C ILE A 480 -1.10 52.77 25.33
N ASP A 481 0.01 52.81 24.59
CA ASP A 481 1.25 53.50 24.97
C ASP A 481 1.05 55.02 25.11
N GLU A 482 0.26 55.65 24.23
CA GLU A 482 -0.11 57.07 24.38
C GLU A 482 -0.96 57.31 25.64
N ARG A 483 -1.88 56.38 25.95
CA ARG A 483 -2.74 56.49 27.13
C ARG A 483 -1.94 56.31 28.42
N GLU A 484 -0.98 55.38 28.42
CA GLU A 484 -0.07 55.16 29.53
C GLU A 484 0.84 56.38 29.76
N ARG A 485 1.47 56.92 28.71
CA ARG A 485 2.26 58.16 28.82
C ARG A 485 1.43 59.33 29.34
N HIS A 486 0.21 59.50 28.85
CA HIS A 486 -0.66 60.59 29.28
C HIS A 486 -1.05 60.45 30.76
N LEU A 487 -1.33 59.23 31.22
CA LEU A 487 -1.62 58.95 32.63
C LEU A 487 -0.37 59.15 33.51
N GLN A 488 0.81 58.76 33.04
CA GLN A 488 2.08 58.97 33.75
C GLN A 488 2.34 60.46 34.01
N ILE A 489 2.18 61.29 32.97
CA ILE A 489 2.34 62.75 33.05
C ILE A 489 1.29 63.34 34.00
N GLU A 490 0.06 62.84 34.00
CA GLU A 490 -1.00 63.31 34.90
C GLU A 490 -0.72 62.94 36.37
N VAL A 491 -0.16 61.75 36.62
CA VAL A 491 0.27 61.31 37.96
C VAL A 491 1.43 62.16 38.46
N GLU A 492 2.45 62.43 37.64
CA GLU A 492 3.56 63.32 38.02
C GLU A 492 3.05 64.73 38.32
N ARG A 493 2.16 65.28 37.48
CA ARG A 493 1.52 66.58 37.74
C ARG A 493 0.76 66.60 39.07
N LYS A 494 -0.05 65.57 39.36
CA LYS A 494 -0.83 65.50 40.61
C LYS A 494 0.07 65.27 41.82
N THR A 495 1.19 64.55 41.67
CA THR A 495 2.17 64.31 42.74
C THR A 495 2.91 65.60 43.11
N ILE A 496 3.32 66.40 42.12
CA ILE A 496 3.91 67.73 42.37
C ILE A 496 2.88 68.67 43.02
N ALA A 497 1.64 68.69 42.52
CA ALA A 497 0.57 69.49 43.11
C ALA A 497 0.17 69.04 44.55
N LEU A 498 0.41 67.77 44.91
CA LEU A 498 0.22 67.23 46.26
C LEU A 498 1.37 67.62 47.21
N GLY A 499 2.59 67.83 46.69
CA GLY A 499 3.75 68.27 47.49
C GLY A 499 3.80 69.78 47.74
N GLU A 500 3.22 70.61 46.87
CA GLU A 500 3.21 72.09 47.01
C GLU A 500 2.10 72.63 47.91
N ARG A 501 1.14 71.79 48.32
CA ARG A 501 0.06 72.17 49.23
C ARG A 501 0.12 71.27 50.44
N ASP A 502 0.24 71.85 51.63
CA ASP A 502 0.21 71.15 52.93
C ASP A 502 -1.19 70.57 53.21
N TYR A 503 -1.62 69.61 52.39
CA TYR A 503 -2.92 68.96 52.50
C TYR A 503 -3.09 68.27 53.85
N ASP A 504 -2.01 67.80 54.50
CA ASP A 504 -2.07 67.26 55.85
C ASP A 504 -2.47 68.33 56.89
N LEU A 505 -1.97 69.55 56.75
CA LEU A 505 -2.35 70.67 57.62
C LEU A 505 -3.81 71.07 57.37
N ILE A 506 -4.22 71.13 56.10
CA ILE A 506 -5.61 71.44 55.71
C ILE A 506 -6.58 70.35 56.18
N ILE A 507 -6.21 69.06 56.07
CA ILE A 507 -7.01 67.94 56.56
C ILE A 507 -7.12 67.99 58.09
N SER A 508 -6.04 68.34 58.81
CA SER A 508 -6.09 68.51 60.27
C SER A 508 -7.04 69.65 60.69
N GLN A 509 -6.99 70.79 59.98
CA GLN A 509 -7.89 71.93 60.21
C GLN A 509 -9.34 71.57 59.89
N LYS A 510 -9.59 70.87 58.77
CA LYS A 510 -10.95 70.44 58.40
C LYS A 510 -11.50 69.37 59.33
N ARG A 511 -10.66 68.48 59.87
CA ARG A 511 -11.07 67.52 60.93
C ARG A 511 -11.43 68.23 62.24
N SER A 512 -10.69 69.29 62.61
CA SER A 512 -11.04 70.14 63.75
C SER A 512 -12.36 70.88 63.52
N GLU A 513 -12.57 71.45 62.34
CA GLU A 513 -13.84 72.07 61.96
C GLU A 513 -15.00 71.06 62.02
N ILE A 514 -14.83 69.84 61.49
CA ILE A 514 -15.83 68.77 61.58
C ILE A 514 -16.16 68.45 63.04
N TYR A 515 -15.15 68.36 63.91
CA TYR A 515 -15.38 68.11 65.33
C TYR A 515 -16.19 69.26 65.99
N THR A 516 -15.86 70.51 65.67
CA THR A 516 -16.63 71.66 66.19
C THR A 516 -18.04 71.73 65.64
N LEU A 517 -18.24 71.37 64.38
CA LEU A 517 -19.55 71.32 63.73
C LEU A 517 -20.40 70.17 64.29
N ASP A 518 -19.84 69.00 64.55
CA ASP A 518 -20.53 67.88 65.20
C ASP A 518 -20.97 68.26 66.62
N HIS A 519 -20.12 68.98 67.36
CA HIS A 519 -20.48 69.50 68.68
C HIS A 519 -21.60 70.55 68.62
N LYS A 520 -21.62 71.39 67.57
CA LYS A 520 -22.72 72.33 67.28
C LYS A 520 -24.00 71.60 66.88
N ILE A 521 -23.92 70.55 66.07
CA ILE A 521 -25.08 69.75 65.67
C ILE A 521 -25.69 69.04 66.88
N LYS A 522 -24.87 68.51 67.80
CA LYS A 522 -25.35 67.94 69.06
C LYS A 522 -26.01 68.98 69.96
N ALA A 523 -25.47 70.20 70.03
CA ALA A 523 -26.10 71.29 70.77
C ALA A 523 -27.45 71.71 70.15
N LEU A 524 -27.51 71.87 68.83
CA LEU A 524 -28.74 72.20 68.09
C LEU A 524 -29.77 71.07 68.14
N HIS A 525 -29.36 69.80 68.18
CA HIS A 525 -30.30 68.70 68.40
C HIS A 525 -30.91 68.74 69.80
N ARG A 526 -30.11 68.99 70.84
CA ARG A 526 -30.65 69.21 72.20
C ARG A 526 -31.60 70.39 72.25
N GLU A 527 -31.29 71.47 71.54
CA GLU A 527 -32.15 72.65 71.46
C GLU A 527 -33.45 72.35 70.69
N LYS A 528 -33.38 71.60 69.59
CA LYS A 528 -34.55 71.11 68.85
C LYS A 528 -35.44 70.22 69.73
N ASP A 529 -34.85 69.28 70.47
CA ASP A 529 -35.61 68.38 71.34
C ASP A 529 -36.28 69.18 72.47
N ASN A 530 -35.58 70.16 73.05
CA ASN A 530 -36.15 71.10 74.01
C ASN A 530 -37.31 71.90 73.41
N ILE A 531 -37.16 72.44 72.20
CA ILE A 531 -38.22 73.17 71.47
C ILE A 531 -39.41 72.25 71.15
N ALA A 532 -39.18 70.96 70.85
CA ALA A 532 -40.25 70.01 70.61
C ALA A 532 -41.08 69.75 71.87
N THR A 533 -40.43 69.61 73.03
CA THR A 533 -41.12 69.59 74.34
C THR A 533 -41.86 70.90 74.63
N ASP A 534 -41.24 72.06 74.40
CA ASP A 534 -41.87 73.38 74.56
C ASP A 534 -43.07 73.56 73.62
N ALA A 535 -43.01 73.01 72.40
CA ALA A 535 -44.10 73.03 71.44
C ALA A 535 -45.27 72.15 71.92
N ASP A 536 -44.98 70.97 72.47
CA ASP A 536 -46.00 70.09 73.04
C ASP A 536 -46.70 70.75 74.26
N ASP A 537 -45.93 71.45 75.09
CA ASP A 537 -46.46 72.26 76.18
C ASP A 537 -47.24 73.50 75.71
N ARG A 538 -46.83 74.12 74.59
CA ARG A 538 -47.59 75.20 73.94
C ARG A 538 -48.91 74.71 73.37
N VAL A 539 -48.97 73.53 72.78
CA VAL A 539 -50.22 72.92 72.30
C VAL A 539 -51.16 72.64 73.47
N LYS A 540 -50.64 72.11 74.59
CA LYS A 540 -51.43 71.94 75.82
C LYS A 540 -51.92 73.29 76.36
N LEU A 541 -51.09 74.34 76.31
CA LEU A 541 -51.46 75.69 76.72
C LEU A 541 -52.52 76.30 75.81
N GLU A 542 -52.42 76.10 74.49
CA GLU A 542 -53.37 76.62 73.50
C GLU A 542 -54.73 75.95 73.64
N LEU A 543 -54.78 74.63 73.84
CA LEU A 543 -56.00 73.91 74.20
C LEU A 543 -56.64 74.47 75.49
N LYS A 544 -55.83 74.75 76.52
CA LYS A 544 -56.32 75.38 77.76
C LYS A 544 -56.78 76.83 77.56
N LYS A 545 -56.14 77.59 76.66
CA LYS A 545 -56.57 78.94 76.27
C LYS A 545 -57.88 78.91 75.50
N ASP A 546 -58.08 77.95 74.61
CA ASP A 546 -59.33 77.75 73.88
C ASP A 546 -60.49 77.34 74.80
N GLU A 547 -60.22 76.48 75.79
CA GLU A 547 -61.16 76.21 76.88
C GLU A 547 -61.50 77.50 77.66
N LEU A 548 -60.50 78.33 77.96
CA LEU A 548 -60.69 79.61 78.65
C LEU A 548 -61.46 80.63 77.79
N GLU A 549 -61.20 80.71 76.49
CA GLU A 549 -61.89 81.56 75.51
C GLU A 549 -63.36 81.15 75.37
N LYS A 550 -63.64 79.83 75.30
CA LYS A 550 -65.00 79.30 75.36
C LYS A 550 -65.70 79.69 76.67
N CYS A 551 -65.02 79.60 77.80
CA CYS A 551 -65.54 80.08 79.09
C CYS A 551 -65.77 81.60 79.12
N LYS A 552 -64.86 82.41 78.55
CA LYS A 552 -65.03 83.86 78.43
C LYS A 552 -66.17 84.25 77.49
N LYS A 553 -66.34 83.58 76.35
CA LYS A 553 -67.48 83.82 75.45
C LYS A 553 -68.80 83.45 76.12
N LYS A 554 -68.85 82.35 76.88
CA LYS A 554 -70.00 82.04 77.74
C LYS A 554 -70.24 83.14 78.77
N LEU A 555 -69.20 83.61 79.47
CA LEU A 555 -69.29 84.71 80.44
C LEU A 555 -69.79 86.01 79.79
N LYS A 556 -69.23 86.40 78.65
CA LYS A 556 -69.59 87.61 77.91
C LYS A 556 -71.00 87.54 77.34
N LYS A 557 -71.44 86.37 76.86
CA LYS A 557 -72.82 86.17 76.41
C LYS A 557 -73.81 86.36 77.57
N ILE A 558 -73.52 85.78 78.74
CA ILE A 558 -74.29 86.01 79.97
C ILE A 558 -74.24 87.49 80.36
N TYR A 559 -73.08 88.12 80.27
CA TYR A 559 -72.90 89.53 80.63
C TYR A 559 -73.69 90.48 79.71
N ASP A 560 -73.61 90.29 78.39
CA ASP A 560 -74.33 91.11 77.41
C ASP A 560 -75.85 90.86 77.47
N GLU A 561 -76.31 89.62 77.66
CA GLU A 561 -77.74 89.29 77.87
C GLU A 561 -78.34 89.97 79.11
N HIS A 562 -77.52 90.24 80.14
CA HIS A 562 -77.94 90.89 81.39
C HIS A 562 -77.50 92.36 81.51
N LYS A 563 -76.88 92.93 80.47
CA LYS A 563 -76.27 94.27 80.47
C LYS A 563 -77.24 95.41 80.74
N ASP A 564 -78.45 95.33 80.17
CA ASP A 564 -79.49 96.34 80.39
C ASP A 564 -80.04 96.26 81.82
N LYS A 565 -80.12 95.06 82.39
CA LYS A 565 -80.45 94.86 83.80
C LYS A 565 -79.34 95.41 84.72
N PHE A 566 -78.07 95.23 84.36
CA PHE A 566 -76.96 95.84 85.11
C PHE A 566 -76.99 97.37 85.04
N ARG A 567 -77.30 97.97 83.88
CA ARG A 567 -77.45 99.44 83.74
C ARG A 567 -78.59 100.02 84.57
N SER A 568 -79.73 99.32 84.66
CA SER A 568 -80.87 99.81 85.43
C SER A 568 -80.56 99.82 86.92
N VAL A 569 -79.83 98.82 87.42
CA VAL A 569 -79.47 98.72 88.84
C VAL A 569 -78.34 99.69 89.21
N LEU A 570 -77.31 99.81 88.37
CA LEU A 570 -76.10 100.60 88.68
C LEU A 570 -76.16 102.05 88.15
N LYS A 571 -77.36 102.63 88.07
CA LYS A 571 -77.62 104.04 87.71
C LYS A 571 -76.84 104.49 86.46
N GLY A 572 -76.92 103.69 85.39
CA GLY A 572 -76.30 103.98 84.10
C GLY A 572 -74.83 103.60 83.96
N ARG A 573 -74.16 103.14 85.03
CA ARG A 573 -72.77 102.63 84.97
C ARG A 573 -72.75 101.14 84.61
N LEU A 574 -71.73 100.73 83.86
CA LEU A 574 -71.53 99.34 83.46
C LEU A 574 -70.32 98.73 84.19
N PRO A 575 -70.51 97.75 85.10
CA PRO A 575 -69.43 97.14 85.90
C PRO A 575 -68.58 96.20 85.03
N HIS A 576 -67.27 96.14 85.26
CA HIS A 576 -66.38 95.29 84.45
C HIS A 576 -66.69 93.78 84.67
N GLU A 577 -66.61 92.93 83.63
CA GLU A 577 -67.01 91.49 83.65
C GLU A 577 -66.46 90.70 84.85
N LYS A 578 -65.25 91.01 85.30
CA LYS A 578 -64.59 90.36 86.46
C LYS A 578 -65.15 90.78 87.82
N ASP A 579 -65.76 91.97 87.88
CA ASP A 579 -66.16 92.64 89.12
C ASP A 579 -67.68 92.65 89.31
N VAL A 580 -68.44 92.15 88.33
CA VAL A 580 -69.90 92.01 88.35
C VAL A 580 -70.40 91.35 89.62
N LYS A 581 -69.79 90.23 90.01
CA LYS A 581 -70.16 89.52 91.25
C LYS A 581 -69.92 90.42 92.46
N LYS A 582 -68.83 91.17 92.51
CA LYS A 582 -68.47 92.03 93.65
C LYS A 582 -69.36 93.27 93.74
N GLU A 583 -69.65 93.91 92.62
CA GLU A 583 -70.46 95.14 92.55
C GLU A 583 -71.96 94.90 92.70
N ILE A 584 -72.51 93.80 92.17
CA ILE A 584 -73.92 93.43 92.41
C ILE A 584 -74.16 93.10 93.88
N THR A 585 -73.22 92.38 94.50
CA THR A 585 -73.27 92.02 95.92
C THR A 585 -73.24 93.28 96.80
N GLN A 586 -72.41 94.27 96.46
CA GLN A 586 -72.42 95.60 97.11
C GLN A 586 -73.67 96.46 96.83
N ALA A 587 -74.27 96.36 95.64
CA ALA A 587 -75.47 97.14 95.28
C ALA A 587 -76.78 96.58 95.86
N PHE A 588 -76.84 95.27 96.11
CA PHE A 588 -78.00 94.58 96.71
C PHE A 588 -77.84 94.25 98.20
N GLY A 589 -76.75 94.65 98.85
CA GLY A 589 -76.59 94.54 100.30
C GLY A 589 -76.58 93.10 100.84
N LEU A 590 -75.87 92.19 100.15
CA LEU A 590 -75.60 90.82 100.60
C LEU A 590 -74.11 90.57 100.74
#